data_AF-A0A3B9KL36-F1
#
_entry.id   AF-A0A3B9KL36-F1
#
_cell.length_a   1.000
_cell.length_b   1.000
_cell.length_c   1.000
_cell.angle_alpha   90.00
_cell.angle_beta   90.00
_cell.angle_gamma   90.00
#
_symmetry.space_group_name_H-M   'P 1'
#
loop_
_entity.id
_entity.type
_entity.pdbx_description
1 polymer ?
#
loop_
_entity_poly.entity_id
_entity_poly.type
_entity_poly.pdbx_seq_one_letter_code
_entity_poly.pdbx_strand_id
1 'polypeptide(L)'
;MQAKINPEQLALLIETVQKSPKYAQIAPSLIERIASEELEKRTNFADCVKAVRSRLHQLTGAYLPAKVNYAQWSALFRDPAQNKHELCLRMLRLHASTAERLPFLESFYTTCLASISPVNSVLDLACGLNPLALPWMPIGEDCIYLACDVLKPMIDFLNEFFKSIAINGQAFPCDLTSGLPSQSVQLAFLLKTLPLLDQIDKTLGRRLLEGIQAEHILVSYPAKSLGGRSKGMPANYSAAFYHTIEGLNFKVEAFTFPTEIAFLLSR
;
A
#
# COMPACT_ATOMS: atom_id res chain seq x y z
N MET A 1 -30.11 7.68 19.85
CA MET A 1 -30.56 6.48 19.13
C MET A 1 -29.88 6.53 17.76
N GLN A 2 -28.78 5.79 17.54
CA GLN A 2 -28.16 5.73 16.20
C GLN A 2 -29.17 5.06 15.27
N ALA A 3 -29.53 5.74 14.18
CA ALA A 3 -30.40 5.15 13.18
C ALA A 3 -29.70 3.92 12.63
N LYS A 4 -30.28 2.74 12.86
CA LYS A 4 -29.75 1.47 12.35
C LYS A 4 -29.80 1.58 10.82
N ILE A 5 -28.64 1.57 10.17
CA ILE A 5 -28.53 1.70 8.71
C ILE A 5 -29.40 0.62 8.07
N ASN A 6 -30.26 1.00 7.11
CA ASN A 6 -31.09 0.06 6.38
C ASN A 6 -30.17 -0.85 5.52
N PRO A 7 -30.13 -2.18 5.76
CA PRO A 7 -29.25 -3.10 5.03
C PRO A 7 -29.52 -3.12 3.51
N GLU A 8 -30.77 -2.97 3.09
CA GLU A 8 -31.13 -2.93 1.67
C GLU A 8 -30.58 -1.68 0.98
N GLN A 9 -30.63 -0.55 1.67
CA GLN A 9 -30.11 0.73 1.17
C GLN A 9 -28.58 0.70 1.05
N LEU A 10 -27.90 0.06 2.01
CA LEU A 10 -26.45 -0.15 1.97
C LEU A 10 -26.06 -1.05 0.79
N ALA A 11 -26.74 -2.19 0.60
CA ALA A 11 -26.49 -3.09 -0.53
C ALA A 11 -26.68 -2.39 -1.89
N LEU A 12 -27.77 -1.62 -2.04
CA LEU A 12 -28.05 -0.85 -3.26
C LEU A 12 -26.98 0.21 -3.53
N LEU A 13 -26.49 0.89 -2.48
CA LEU A 13 -25.41 1.88 -2.61
C LEU A 13 -24.11 1.23 -3.08
N ILE A 14 -23.73 0.10 -2.49
CA ILE A 14 -22.54 -0.66 -2.86
C ILE A 14 -22.63 -1.09 -4.34
N GLU A 15 -23.75 -1.70 -4.74
CA GLU A 15 -23.97 -2.13 -6.14
C GLU A 15 -23.87 -0.93 -7.10
N THR A 16 -24.48 0.20 -6.74
CA THR A 16 -24.46 1.42 -7.57
C THR A 16 -23.05 2.00 -7.71
N VAL A 17 -22.23 1.94 -6.66
CA VAL A 17 -20.82 2.35 -6.71
C VAL A 17 -20.02 1.39 -7.60
N GLN A 18 -20.23 0.08 -7.46
CA GLN A 18 -19.54 -0.97 -8.20
C GLN A 18 -19.95 -1.10 -9.68
N LYS A 19 -21.06 -0.50 -10.12
CA LYS A 19 -21.37 -0.36 -11.57
C LYS A 19 -20.26 0.35 -12.36
N SER A 20 -19.43 1.16 -11.71
CA SER A 20 -18.22 1.69 -12.32
C SER A 20 -17.08 0.65 -12.23
N PRO A 21 -16.49 0.22 -13.37
CA PRO A 21 -15.39 -0.74 -13.37
C PRO A 21 -14.19 -0.32 -12.51
N LYS A 22 -13.99 1.00 -12.33
CA LYS A 22 -12.95 1.56 -11.48
C LYS A 22 -13.11 1.17 -10.01
N TYR A 23 -14.34 1.23 -9.48
CA TYR A 23 -14.63 0.95 -8.08
C TYR A 23 -14.97 -0.52 -7.83
N ALA A 24 -15.41 -1.26 -8.86
CA ALA A 24 -15.65 -2.71 -8.80
C ALA A 24 -14.41 -3.51 -8.39
N GLN A 25 -13.21 -2.97 -8.62
CA GLN A 25 -11.94 -3.62 -8.32
C GLN A 25 -11.48 -3.43 -6.87
N ILE A 26 -12.13 -2.54 -6.12
CA ILE A 26 -11.77 -2.22 -4.74
C ILE A 26 -12.37 -3.28 -3.80
N ALA A 27 -11.64 -3.62 -2.74
CA ALA A 27 -12.05 -4.56 -1.70
C ALA A 27 -13.47 -4.22 -1.20
N PRO A 28 -14.41 -5.19 -1.21
CA PRO A 28 -15.80 -4.95 -0.79
C PRO A 28 -15.91 -4.36 0.62
N SER A 29 -15.06 -4.79 1.55
CA SER A 29 -15.03 -4.28 2.93
C SER A 29 -14.76 -2.78 3.02
N LEU A 30 -13.88 -2.24 2.16
CA LEU A 30 -13.62 -0.80 2.09
C LEU A 30 -14.84 -0.04 1.55
N ILE A 31 -15.47 -0.57 0.49
CA ILE A 31 -16.66 0.06 -0.10
C ILE A 31 -17.82 0.06 0.89
N GLU A 32 -18.06 -1.07 1.57
CA GLU A 32 -19.11 -1.23 2.57
C GLU A 32 -18.94 -0.26 3.74
N ARG A 33 -17.73 -0.16 4.30
CA ARG A 33 -17.44 0.78 5.39
C ARG A 33 -17.71 2.23 4.97
N ILE A 34 -17.17 2.67 3.83
CA ILE A 34 -17.37 4.03 3.37
C ILE A 34 -18.86 4.28 3.06
N ALA A 35 -19.54 3.34 2.42
CA ALA A 35 -20.96 3.45 2.12
C ALA A 35 -21.81 3.58 3.40
N SER A 36 -21.49 2.78 4.42
CA SER A 36 -22.10 2.83 5.75
C SER A 36 -21.92 4.22 6.40
N GLU A 37 -20.69 4.72 6.48
CA GLU A 37 -20.38 6.04 7.05
C GLU A 37 -21.04 7.20 6.28
N GLU A 38 -21.18 7.10 4.96
CA GLU A 38 -21.81 8.15 4.16
C GLU A 38 -23.35 8.14 4.32
N LEU A 39 -23.97 6.97 4.52
CA LEU A 39 -25.39 6.83 4.80
C LEU A 39 -25.78 7.37 6.19
N GLU A 40 -24.88 7.32 7.17
CA GLU A 40 -25.11 7.96 8.48
C GLU A 40 -25.13 9.49 8.38
N LYS A 41 -24.39 10.05 7.42
CA LYS A 41 -24.19 11.50 7.29
C LYS A 41 -25.19 12.16 6.33
N ARG A 42 -25.81 11.38 5.44
CA ARG A 42 -26.60 11.91 4.32
C ARG A 42 -27.87 11.11 4.10
N THR A 43 -28.94 11.83 3.78
CA THR A 43 -30.24 11.25 3.46
C THR A 43 -30.47 11.09 1.95
N ASN A 44 -29.82 11.91 1.12
CA ASN A 44 -29.94 11.83 -0.34
C ASN A 44 -29.02 10.75 -0.93
N PHE A 45 -29.61 9.74 -1.58
CA PHE A 45 -28.90 8.60 -2.14
C PHE A 45 -27.87 8.99 -3.23
N ALA A 46 -28.21 9.93 -4.12
CA ALA A 46 -27.29 10.36 -5.18
C ALA A 46 -26.06 11.08 -4.62
N ASP A 47 -26.26 11.89 -3.58
CA ASP A 47 -25.17 12.54 -2.86
C ASP A 47 -24.29 11.52 -2.11
N CYS A 48 -24.88 10.47 -1.53
CA CYS A 48 -24.13 9.36 -0.95
C CYS A 48 -23.25 8.67 -2.01
N VAL A 49 -23.80 8.32 -3.18
CA VAL A 49 -23.03 7.71 -4.28
C VAL A 49 -21.84 8.59 -4.67
N LYS A 50 -22.05 9.90 -4.84
CA LYS A 50 -20.99 10.84 -5.19
C LYS A 50 -19.91 10.93 -4.10
N ALA A 51 -20.33 10.99 -2.83
CA ALA A 51 -19.40 11.08 -1.70
C ALA A 51 -18.56 9.81 -1.54
N VAL A 52 -19.16 8.62 -1.64
CA VAL A 52 -18.45 7.34 -1.61
C VAL A 52 -17.41 7.28 -2.73
N ARG A 53 -17.80 7.60 -3.98
CA ARG A 53 -16.87 7.62 -5.12
C ARG A 53 -15.74 8.62 -4.93
N SER A 54 -16.01 9.78 -4.36
CA SER A 54 -14.99 10.80 -4.04
C SER A 54 -13.98 10.28 -3.02
N ARG A 55 -14.44 9.66 -1.92
CA ARG A 55 -13.58 9.10 -0.88
C ARG A 55 -12.74 7.92 -1.39
N LEU A 56 -13.35 7.01 -2.15
CA LEU A 56 -12.62 5.93 -2.83
C LEU A 56 -11.57 6.50 -3.77
N HIS A 57 -11.90 7.56 -4.53
CA HIS A 57 -10.93 8.21 -5.40
C HIS A 57 -9.78 8.88 -4.63
N GLN A 58 -10.03 9.50 -3.48
CA GLN A 58 -8.96 10.04 -2.65
C GLN A 58 -8.02 8.94 -2.15
N LEU A 59 -8.58 7.82 -1.70
CA LEU A 59 -7.83 6.66 -1.18
C LEU A 59 -7.03 5.90 -2.25
N THR A 60 -7.47 5.91 -3.51
CA THR A 60 -6.93 5.00 -4.54
C THR A 60 -6.48 5.73 -5.82
N GLY A 61 -6.80 7.01 -5.96
CA GLY A 61 -6.87 7.69 -7.25
C GLY A 61 -5.55 7.91 -7.99
N ALA A 62 -4.50 8.29 -7.28
CA ALA A 62 -3.19 8.52 -7.89
C ALA A 62 -2.44 7.21 -8.24
N TYR A 63 -2.89 6.09 -7.66
CA TYR A 63 -2.18 4.81 -7.71
C TYR A 63 -2.95 3.70 -8.42
N LEU A 64 -4.24 3.92 -8.72
CA LEU A 64 -5.03 3.07 -9.61
C LEU A 64 -4.49 3.13 -11.04
N PRO A 65 -3.91 2.04 -11.57
CA PRO A 65 -3.44 2.05 -12.94
C PRO A 65 -4.64 2.02 -13.90
N ALA A 66 -4.58 2.81 -14.97
CA ALA A 66 -5.75 3.05 -15.83
C ALA A 66 -6.31 1.78 -16.50
N LYS A 67 -5.48 0.74 -16.73
CA LYS A 67 -5.91 -0.58 -17.20
C LYS A 67 -4.77 -1.60 -17.13
N VAL A 68 -4.71 -2.45 -16.09
CA VAL A 68 -3.75 -3.57 -16.04
C VAL A 68 -4.49 -4.88 -16.27
N ASN A 69 -4.06 -5.66 -17.27
CA ASN A 69 -4.56 -7.01 -17.49
C ASN A 69 -3.76 -8.00 -16.64
N TYR A 70 -4.12 -8.12 -15.37
CA TYR A 70 -3.46 -9.01 -14.41
C TYR A 70 -3.46 -10.48 -14.85
N ALA A 71 -4.52 -10.96 -15.52
CA ALA A 71 -4.59 -12.32 -16.02
C ALA A 71 -3.52 -12.61 -17.09
N GLN A 72 -3.27 -11.66 -17.98
CA GLN A 72 -2.19 -11.75 -18.97
C GLN A 72 -0.81 -11.80 -18.28
N TRP A 73 -0.60 -10.97 -17.26
CA TRP A 73 0.65 -10.99 -16.49
C TRP A 73 0.85 -12.30 -15.74
N SER A 74 -0.19 -12.83 -15.08
CA SER A 74 -0.11 -14.15 -14.43
C SER A 74 0.25 -15.26 -15.44
N ALA A 75 -0.25 -15.20 -16.67
CA ALA A 75 0.12 -16.15 -17.71
C ALA A 75 1.61 -16.05 -18.08
N LEU A 76 2.15 -14.83 -18.22
CA LEU A 76 3.57 -14.61 -18.49
C LEU A 76 4.47 -15.12 -17.35
N PHE A 77 4.08 -14.93 -16.08
CA PHE A 77 4.86 -15.42 -14.94
C PHE A 77 4.85 -16.94 -14.78
N ARG A 78 3.80 -17.61 -15.26
CA ARG A 78 3.74 -19.08 -15.29
C ARG A 78 4.56 -19.71 -16.41
N ASP A 79 4.83 -18.97 -17.48
CA ASP A 79 5.62 -19.46 -18.61
C ASP A 79 7.11 -19.54 -18.22
N PRO A 80 7.70 -20.76 -18.14
CA PRO A 80 9.10 -20.92 -17.76
C PRO A 80 10.08 -20.35 -18.79
N ALA A 81 9.64 -20.08 -20.03
CA ALA A 81 10.47 -19.44 -21.04
C ALA A 81 10.67 -17.94 -20.81
N GLN A 82 9.84 -17.31 -19.96
CA GLN A 82 9.95 -15.88 -19.68
C GLN A 82 11.01 -15.59 -18.62
N ASN A 83 11.75 -14.49 -18.83
CA ASN A 83 12.63 -13.96 -17.80
C ASN A 83 11.81 -13.24 -16.71
N LYS A 84 11.54 -13.93 -15.60
CA LYS A 84 10.74 -13.40 -14.48
C LYS A 84 11.30 -12.10 -13.90
N HIS A 85 12.63 -11.95 -13.86
CA HIS A 85 13.27 -10.72 -13.38
C HIS A 85 12.96 -9.52 -14.28
N GLU A 86 12.97 -9.72 -15.60
CA GLU A 86 12.55 -8.70 -16.57
C GLU A 86 11.04 -8.38 -16.46
N LEU A 87 10.21 -9.41 -16.29
CA LEU A 87 8.77 -9.23 -16.08
C LEU A 87 8.48 -8.39 -14.82
N CYS A 88 9.19 -8.63 -13.72
CA CYS A 88 9.08 -7.82 -12.51
C CYS A 88 9.36 -6.33 -12.80
N LEU A 89 10.47 -6.02 -13.48
CA LEU A 89 10.81 -4.63 -13.83
C LEU A 89 9.74 -3.97 -14.72
N ARG A 90 9.21 -4.73 -15.70
CA ARG A 90 8.16 -4.22 -16.61
C ARG A 90 6.87 -3.91 -15.86
N MET A 91 6.46 -4.78 -14.93
CA MET A 91 5.25 -4.55 -14.14
C MET A 91 5.42 -3.47 -13.07
N LEU A 92 6.56 -3.41 -12.39
CA LEU A 92 6.87 -2.34 -11.44
C LEU A 92 6.73 -0.95 -12.08
N ARG A 93 7.02 -0.83 -13.39
CA ARG A 93 6.84 0.42 -14.16
C ARG A 93 5.38 0.83 -14.35
N LEU A 94 4.42 -0.09 -14.24
CA LEU A 94 2.99 0.18 -14.45
C LEU A 94 2.31 0.87 -13.26
N HIS A 95 2.97 0.95 -12.12
CA HIS A 95 2.44 1.58 -10.91
C HIS A 95 3.35 2.74 -10.49
N ALA A 96 2.76 3.93 -10.26
CA ALA A 96 3.53 5.18 -10.11
C ALA A 96 4.57 5.11 -8.98
N SER A 97 4.18 4.60 -7.81
CA SER A 97 5.07 4.51 -6.63
C SER A 97 6.32 3.66 -6.90
N THR A 98 6.15 2.52 -7.57
CA THR A 98 7.23 1.58 -7.88
C THR A 98 8.03 2.00 -9.11
N ALA A 99 7.39 2.64 -10.09
CA ALA A 99 8.06 3.19 -11.28
C ALA A 99 9.08 4.26 -10.89
N GLU A 100 8.75 5.13 -9.93
CA GLU A 100 9.67 6.14 -9.39
C GLU A 100 10.90 5.55 -8.72
N ARG A 101 10.81 4.33 -8.18
CA ARG A 101 11.89 3.63 -7.45
C ARG A 101 12.83 2.85 -8.36
N LEU A 102 12.37 2.46 -9.57
CA LEU A 102 13.14 1.65 -10.51
C LEU A 102 14.61 2.08 -10.71
N PRO A 103 14.96 3.38 -10.85
CA PRO A 103 16.34 3.79 -11.08
C PRO A 103 17.32 3.49 -9.92
N PHE A 104 16.81 3.19 -8.73
CA PHE A 104 17.58 2.91 -7.53
C PHE A 104 16.97 1.74 -6.74
N LEU A 105 16.31 0.79 -7.42
CA LEU A 105 15.54 -0.29 -6.79
C LEU A 105 16.40 -1.17 -5.87
N GLU A 106 17.54 -1.64 -6.39
CA GLU A 106 18.45 -2.51 -5.67
C GLU A 106 19.14 -1.77 -4.51
N SER A 107 19.68 -0.58 -4.77
CA SER A 107 20.32 0.22 -3.73
C SER A 107 19.33 0.67 -2.66
N PHE A 108 18.06 0.87 -2.99
CA PHE A 108 17.00 1.17 -2.02
C PHE A 108 16.91 0.08 -0.95
N TYR A 109 16.74 -1.18 -1.37
CA TYR A 109 16.56 -2.29 -0.44
C TYR A 109 17.85 -2.69 0.25
N THR A 110 18.94 -2.84 -0.49
CA THR A 110 20.23 -3.24 0.08
C THR A 110 20.74 -2.22 1.10
N THR A 111 20.54 -0.91 0.86
CA THR A 111 20.96 0.13 1.81
C THR A 111 20.01 0.23 3.00
N CYS A 112 18.69 0.32 2.77
CA CYS A 112 17.73 0.51 3.86
C CYS A 112 17.66 -0.67 4.82
N LEU A 113 17.97 -1.89 4.35
CA LEU A 113 17.82 -3.12 5.13
C LEU A 113 19.16 -3.73 5.56
N ALA A 114 20.29 -3.05 5.30
CA ALA A 114 21.62 -3.56 5.60
C ALA A 114 21.80 -3.97 7.07
N SER A 115 21.28 -3.16 8.00
CA SER A 115 21.44 -3.37 9.44
C SER A 115 20.57 -4.50 10.01
N ILE A 116 19.60 -5.00 9.23
CA ILE A 116 18.63 -6.03 9.66
C ILE A 116 18.61 -7.26 8.75
N SER A 117 19.54 -7.33 7.78
CA SER A 117 19.64 -8.44 6.84
C SER A 117 20.25 -9.69 7.49
N PRO A 118 19.82 -10.92 7.11
CA PRO A 118 18.70 -11.21 6.22
C PRO A 118 17.34 -10.97 6.89
N VAL A 119 16.37 -10.49 6.10
CA VAL A 119 14.98 -10.34 6.56
C VAL A 119 14.22 -11.64 6.37
N ASN A 120 13.62 -12.17 7.44
CA ASN A 120 12.96 -13.49 7.47
C ASN A 120 11.43 -13.41 7.51
N SER A 121 10.86 -12.24 7.82
CA SER A 121 9.42 -12.03 7.69
C SER A 121 9.09 -10.57 7.39
N VAL A 122 8.20 -10.38 6.41
CA VAL A 122 7.78 -9.07 5.91
C VAL A 122 6.26 -8.91 5.99
N LEU A 123 5.80 -7.74 6.40
CA LEU A 123 4.43 -7.25 6.22
C LEU A 123 4.44 -5.97 5.37
N ASP A 124 4.01 -6.08 4.11
CA ASP A 124 3.96 -4.97 3.15
C ASP A 124 2.58 -4.30 3.13
N LEU A 125 2.47 -3.12 3.76
CA LEU A 125 1.20 -2.43 4.00
C LEU A 125 0.93 -1.39 2.91
N ALA A 126 -0.25 -1.50 2.27
CA ALA A 126 -0.57 -0.77 1.03
C ALA A 126 0.48 -1.03 -0.05
N CYS A 127 0.74 -2.33 -0.26
CA CYS A 127 1.90 -2.82 -0.99
C CYS A 127 1.95 -2.41 -2.47
N GLY A 128 0.83 -2.09 -3.11
CA GLY A 128 0.81 -1.86 -4.56
C GLY A 128 1.46 -3.03 -5.33
N LEU A 129 2.39 -2.68 -6.23
CA LEU A 129 3.22 -3.66 -6.94
C LEU A 129 4.58 -3.91 -6.30
N ASN A 130 4.82 -3.41 -5.08
CA ASN A 130 6.09 -3.54 -4.38
C ASN A 130 6.58 -4.98 -4.17
N PRO A 131 5.72 -5.99 -3.96
CA PRO A 131 6.19 -7.37 -3.80
C PRO A 131 6.92 -7.92 -5.03
N LEU A 132 6.73 -7.33 -6.22
CA LEU A 132 7.51 -7.69 -7.42
C LEU A 132 8.99 -7.31 -7.30
N ALA A 133 9.37 -6.49 -6.31
CA ALA A 133 10.74 -6.11 -6.04
C ALA A 133 11.49 -7.13 -5.15
N LEU A 134 10.84 -8.23 -4.74
CA LEU A 134 11.44 -9.34 -3.98
C LEU A 134 12.83 -9.77 -4.48
N PRO A 135 13.11 -9.92 -5.80
CA PRO A 135 14.43 -10.33 -6.29
C PRO A 135 15.60 -9.40 -5.92
N TRP A 136 15.32 -8.16 -5.52
CA TRP A 136 16.33 -7.17 -5.13
C TRP A 136 16.35 -6.90 -3.61
N MET A 137 15.56 -7.64 -2.83
CA MET A 137 15.54 -7.51 -1.38
C MET A 137 16.53 -8.49 -0.73
N PRO A 138 17.26 -8.09 0.34
CA PRO A 138 18.15 -8.97 1.07
C PRO A 138 17.37 -9.84 2.09
N ILE A 139 16.49 -10.71 1.57
CA ILE A 139 15.65 -11.62 2.35
C ILE A 139 16.31 -12.99 2.55
N GLY A 140 15.93 -13.69 3.62
CA GLY A 140 16.32 -15.08 3.85
C GLY A 140 15.60 -16.05 2.91
N GLU A 141 16.16 -17.25 2.73
CA GLU A 141 15.64 -18.29 1.82
C GLU A 141 14.19 -18.68 2.15
N ASP A 142 13.85 -18.78 3.43
CA ASP A 142 12.52 -19.17 3.91
C ASP A 142 11.66 -17.96 4.35
N CYS A 143 11.95 -16.77 3.81
CA CYS A 143 11.26 -15.55 4.22
C CYS A 143 9.74 -15.65 4.00
N ILE A 144 8.96 -15.33 5.04
CA ILE A 144 7.50 -15.19 4.95
C ILE A 144 7.18 -13.78 4.43
N TYR A 145 6.44 -13.67 3.33
CA TYR A 145 6.08 -12.36 2.76
C TYR A 145 4.56 -12.13 2.75
N LEU A 146 4.10 -11.34 3.71
CA LEU A 146 2.71 -10.91 3.78
C LEU A 146 2.56 -9.56 3.09
N ALA A 147 1.59 -9.42 2.20
CA ALA A 147 1.31 -8.19 1.50
C ALA A 147 -0.18 -7.85 1.61
N CYS A 148 -0.53 -6.58 1.78
CA CYS A 148 -1.92 -6.20 1.78
C CYS A 148 -2.18 -4.88 1.08
N ASP A 149 -3.33 -4.80 0.42
CA ASP A 149 -3.79 -3.62 -0.32
C ASP A 149 -5.32 -3.64 -0.41
N VAL A 150 -5.91 -2.70 -1.14
CA VAL A 150 -7.35 -2.58 -1.36
C VAL A 150 -7.78 -2.98 -2.77
N LEU A 151 -6.85 -3.25 -3.70
CA LEU A 151 -7.17 -3.61 -5.09
C LEU A 151 -7.20 -5.12 -5.33
N LYS A 152 -8.40 -5.71 -5.41
CA LYS A 152 -8.61 -7.16 -5.48
C LYS A 152 -7.91 -7.83 -6.68
N PRO A 153 -8.03 -7.34 -7.94
CA PRO A 153 -7.36 -8.00 -9.07
C PRO A 153 -5.83 -8.01 -8.94
N MET A 154 -5.26 -6.99 -8.29
CA MET A 154 -3.82 -6.91 -8.02
C MET A 154 -3.44 -7.92 -6.94
N ILE A 155 -4.22 -8.01 -5.85
CA ILE A 155 -4.02 -8.99 -4.78
C ILE A 155 -4.09 -10.42 -5.31
N ASP A 156 -5.10 -10.73 -6.13
CA ASP A 156 -5.25 -12.04 -6.76
C ASP A 156 -4.03 -12.35 -7.64
N PHE A 157 -3.53 -11.37 -8.40
CA PHE A 157 -2.29 -11.49 -9.18
C PHE A 157 -1.05 -11.73 -8.31
N LEU A 158 -0.88 -10.98 -7.21
CA LEU A 158 0.28 -11.11 -6.33
C LEU A 158 0.37 -12.51 -5.71
N ASN A 159 -0.77 -13.11 -5.36
CA ASN A 159 -0.81 -14.50 -4.90
C ASN A 159 -0.35 -15.49 -5.99
N GLU A 160 -0.74 -15.28 -7.24
CA GLU A 160 -0.25 -16.09 -8.37
C GLU A 160 1.24 -15.87 -8.64
N PHE A 161 1.72 -14.63 -8.47
CA PHE A 161 3.13 -14.29 -8.58
C PHE A 161 3.96 -15.03 -7.51
N PHE A 162 3.57 -14.99 -6.23
CA PHE A 162 4.30 -15.69 -5.16
C PHE A 162 4.43 -17.19 -5.43
N LYS A 163 3.35 -17.84 -5.90
CA LYS A 163 3.39 -19.25 -6.34
C LYS A 163 4.39 -19.45 -7.49
N SER A 164 4.42 -18.54 -8.46
CA SER A 164 5.29 -18.65 -9.64
C SER A 164 6.78 -18.57 -9.30
N ILE A 165 7.16 -17.89 -8.22
CA ILE A 165 8.56 -17.77 -7.77
C ILE A 165 8.88 -18.63 -6.54
N ALA A 166 7.94 -19.49 -6.10
CA ALA A 166 8.09 -20.39 -4.96
C ALA A 166 8.48 -19.69 -3.64
N ILE A 167 7.96 -18.48 -3.39
CA ILE A 167 8.11 -17.77 -2.11
C ILE A 167 6.94 -18.11 -1.20
N ASN A 168 7.18 -18.22 0.11
CA ASN A 168 6.14 -18.32 1.13
C ASN A 168 5.43 -16.97 1.32
N GLY A 169 4.61 -16.60 0.33
CA GLY A 169 3.96 -15.30 0.27
C GLY A 169 2.43 -15.38 0.25
N GLN A 170 1.79 -14.38 0.84
CA GLN A 170 0.33 -14.20 0.80
C GLN A 170 -0.02 -12.73 0.62
N ALA A 171 -0.84 -12.44 -0.38
CA ALA A 171 -1.48 -11.13 -0.54
C ALA A 171 -2.94 -11.20 -0.08
N PHE A 172 -3.41 -10.20 0.67
CA PHE A 172 -4.80 -10.16 1.18
C PHE A 172 -5.39 -8.74 1.20
N PRO A 173 -6.72 -8.59 1.16
CA PRO A 173 -7.36 -7.29 1.25
C PRO A 173 -7.21 -6.68 2.65
N CYS A 174 -6.75 -5.44 2.73
CA CYS A 174 -6.64 -4.69 3.98
C CYS A 174 -6.89 -3.20 3.74
N ASP A 175 -7.73 -2.62 4.59
CA ASP A 175 -7.95 -1.18 4.68
C ASP A 175 -7.30 -0.64 5.96
N LEU A 176 -6.13 -0.02 5.81
CA LEU A 176 -5.35 0.53 6.93
C LEU A 176 -6.07 1.65 7.70
N THR A 177 -7.13 2.23 7.14
CA THR A 177 -7.95 3.21 7.86
C THR A 177 -8.94 2.55 8.84
N SER A 178 -9.18 1.24 8.68
CA SER A 178 -10.11 0.45 9.50
C SER A 178 -9.42 -0.38 10.58
N GLY A 179 -8.18 -0.82 10.32
CA GLY A 179 -7.46 -1.69 11.24
C GLY A 179 -6.12 -2.13 10.67
N LEU A 180 -5.32 -2.76 11.53
CA LEU A 180 -4.03 -3.34 11.18
C LEU A 180 -4.09 -4.86 11.15
N PRO A 181 -3.34 -5.51 10.24
CA PRO A 181 -3.05 -6.93 10.37
C PRO A 181 -2.32 -7.20 11.70
N SER A 182 -2.67 -8.30 12.38
CA SER A 182 -2.16 -8.64 13.72
C SER A 182 -0.92 -9.55 13.68
N GLN A 183 -0.34 -9.78 12.52
CA GLN A 183 0.82 -10.65 12.36
C GLN A 183 2.07 -9.97 12.90
N SER A 184 2.80 -10.68 13.75
CA SER A 184 4.13 -10.25 14.19
C SER A 184 5.16 -10.60 13.11
N VAL A 185 5.98 -9.62 12.71
CA VAL A 185 7.02 -9.79 11.67
C VAL A 185 8.32 -9.08 12.05
N GLN A 186 9.42 -9.43 11.37
CA GLN A 186 10.68 -8.73 11.52
C GLN A 186 10.60 -7.32 10.90
N LEU A 187 10.03 -7.20 9.70
CA LEU A 187 9.96 -5.93 8.96
C LEU A 187 8.55 -5.64 8.47
N ALA A 188 8.05 -4.43 8.75
CA ALA A 188 6.89 -3.87 8.06
C ALA A 188 7.30 -2.79 7.06
N PHE A 189 6.70 -2.79 5.87
CA PHE A 189 6.83 -1.71 4.90
C PHE A 189 5.63 -0.76 4.99
N LEU A 190 5.91 0.55 5.01
CA LEU A 190 4.95 1.64 4.83
C LEU A 190 5.49 2.63 3.79
N LEU A 191 5.53 2.20 2.52
CA LEU A 191 6.23 2.93 1.46
C LEU A 191 5.33 3.91 0.72
N LYS A 192 5.58 5.22 0.90
CA LYS A 192 4.79 6.33 0.34
C LYS A 192 3.30 6.32 0.76
N THR A 193 2.99 5.62 1.85
CA THR A 193 1.61 5.42 2.34
C THR A 193 1.18 6.52 3.31
N LEU A 194 2.04 6.92 4.25
CA LEU A 194 1.67 7.90 5.29
C LEU A 194 1.16 9.25 4.74
N PRO A 195 1.77 9.86 3.69
CA PRO A 195 1.26 11.12 3.15
C PRO A 195 -0.18 11.07 2.65
N LEU A 196 -0.62 9.91 2.16
CA LEU A 196 -1.99 9.69 1.71
C LEU A 196 -2.93 9.60 2.91
N LEU A 197 -2.54 8.83 3.93
CA LEU A 197 -3.34 8.62 5.14
C LEU A 197 -3.50 9.91 5.95
N ASP A 198 -2.45 10.74 6.03
CA ASP A 198 -2.50 12.05 6.68
C ASP A 198 -3.45 13.06 6.02
N GLN A 199 -3.82 12.85 4.75
CA GLN A 199 -4.85 13.68 4.09
C GLN A 199 -6.26 13.27 4.50
N ILE A 200 -6.43 12.04 4.96
CA ILE A 200 -7.72 11.48 5.38
C ILE A 200 -7.94 11.76 6.86
N ASP A 201 -6.95 11.44 7.71
CA ASP A 201 -6.98 11.67 9.14
C ASP A 201 -5.53 11.77 9.67
N LYS A 202 -5.22 12.92 10.26
CA LYS A 202 -3.89 13.27 10.79
C LYS A 202 -3.41 12.34 11.91
N THR A 203 -4.30 11.58 12.54
CA THR A 203 -3.97 10.65 13.61
C THR A 203 -3.60 9.25 13.10
N LEU A 204 -3.97 8.91 11.85
CA LEU A 204 -3.78 7.56 11.32
C LEU A 204 -2.31 7.17 11.25
N GLY A 205 -1.44 8.05 10.77
CA GLY A 205 -0.02 7.75 10.65
C GLY A 205 0.60 7.34 11.98
N ARG A 206 0.32 8.09 13.05
CA ARG A 206 0.78 7.77 14.40
C ARG A 206 0.20 6.45 14.92
N ARG A 207 -1.12 6.28 14.82
CA ARG A 207 -1.81 5.05 15.25
C ARG A 207 -1.27 3.80 14.55
N LEU A 208 -0.91 3.91 13.27
CA LEU A 208 -0.30 2.81 12.53
C LEU A 208 1.09 2.46 13.07
N LEU A 209 1.97 3.45 13.25
CA LEU A 209 3.32 3.20 13.76
C LEU A 209 3.31 2.62 15.19
N GLU A 210 2.37 3.06 16.03
CA GLU A 210 2.18 2.49 17.38
C GLU A 210 1.65 1.05 17.33
N GLY A 211 0.70 0.76 16.43
CA GLY A 211 -0.02 -0.53 16.40
C GLY A 211 0.63 -1.65 15.59
N ILE A 212 1.54 -1.34 14.66
CA ILE A 212 2.19 -2.36 13.81
C ILE A 212 3.08 -3.26 14.68
N GLN A 213 2.79 -4.57 14.64
CA GLN A 213 3.58 -5.59 15.33
C GLN A 213 4.80 -5.98 14.48
N ALA A 214 5.78 -5.09 14.41
CA ALA A 214 7.05 -5.36 13.74
C ALA A 214 8.25 -4.91 14.59
N GLU A 215 9.35 -5.66 14.51
CA GLU A 215 10.64 -5.28 15.10
C GLU A 215 11.19 -4.02 14.44
N HIS A 216 11.06 -3.96 13.12
CA HIS A 216 11.46 -2.85 12.28
C HIS A 216 10.32 -2.36 11.37
N ILE A 217 10.27 -1.07 11.09
CA ILE A 217 9.34 -0.47 10.14
C ILE A 217 10.14 0.38 9.16
N LEU A 218 10.08 0.08 7.86
CA LEU A 218 10.63 0.95 6.82
C LEU A 218 9.51 1.83 6.26
N VAL A 219 9.58 3.11 6.60
CA VAL A 219 8.66 4.16 6.13
C VAL A 219 9.31 4.93 5.00
N SER A 220 8.56 5.29 3.96
CA SER A 220 9.09 6.19 2.93
C SER A 220 8.12 7.28 2.50
N TYR A 221 8.68 8.36 1.96
CA TYR A 221 7.96 9.52 1.42
C TYR A 221 8.47 9.86 0.03
N PRO A 222 7.60 10.32 -0.89
CA PRO A 222 8.05 10.83 -2.18
C PRO A 222 8.85 12.13 -2.00
N ALA A 223 10.04 12.23 -2.58
CA ALA A 223 10.88 13.44 -2.49
C ALA A 223 10.48 14.54 -3.50
N LYS A 224 9.53 14.25 -4.40
CA LYS A 224 8.94 15.18 -5.38
C LYS A 224 7.43 14.94 -5.42
N SER A 225 6.65 15.99 -5.72
CA SER A 225 5.24 15.77 -6.07
C SER A 225 5.12 15.08 -7.43
N LEU A 226 4.04 14.31 -7.65
CA LEU A 226 3.74 13.66 -8.94
C LEU A 226 3.70 14.64 -10.14
N GLY A 227 3.58 15.96 -9.89
CA GLY A 227 3.64 17.04 -10.88
C GLY A 227 5.01 17.71 -11.07
N GLY A 228 6.10 17.14 -10.52
CA GLY A 228 7.48 17.59 -10.78
C GLY A 228 7.95 18.81 -9.98
N ARG A 229 7.13 19.42 -9.13
CA ARG A 229 7.57 20.51 -8.24
C ARG A 229 8.28 19.94 -7.01
N SER A 230 9.52 20.39 -6.80
CA SER A 230 10.46 19.86 -5.79
C SER A 230 10.86 20.85 -4.67
N LYS A 231 10.55 22.14 -4.77
CA LYS A 231 11.01 23.12 -3.78
C LYS A 231 10.32 22.92 -2.42
N GLY A 232 11.09 22.55 -1.40
CA GLY A 232 10.67 22.43 0.01
C GLY A 232 10.08 21.08 0.44
N MET A 233 9.78 20.17 -0.50
CA MET A 233 9.06 18.92 -0.20
C MET A 233 9.84 17.93 0.69
N PRO A 234 11.14 17.65 0.45
CA PRO A 234 11.88 16.72 1.31
C PRO A 234 12.01 17.19 2.76
N ALA A 235 12.19 18.50 2.98
CA ALA A 235 12.24 19.10 4.31
C ALA A 235 10.89 19.01 5.02
N ASN A 236 9.79 19.26 4.29
CA ASN A 236 8.43 19.16 4.83
C ASN A 236 8.07 17.73 5.22
N TYR A 237 8.43 16.72 4.42
CA TYR A 237 8.14 15.32 4.75
C TYR A 237 9.03 14.78 5.86
N SER A 238 10.29 15.19 5.93
CA SER A 238 11.15 14.83 7.07
C SER A 238 10.60 15.44 8.37
N ALA A 239 10.22 16.73 8.36
CA ALA A 239 9.61 17.37 9.51
C ALA A 239 8.27 16.71 9.90
N ALA A 240 7.43 16.39 8.91
CA ALA A 240 6.17 15.68 9.15
C ALA A 240 6.42 14.30 9.78
N PHE A 241 7.38 13.53 9.25
CA PHE A 241 7.77 12.24 9.82
C PHE A 241 8.21 12.36 11.29
N TYR A 242 9.16 13.27 11.58
CA TYR A 242 9.65 13.46 12.94
C TYR A 242 8.55 13.92 13.92
N HIS A 243 7.59 14.72 13.45
CA HIS A 243 6.42 15.07 14.24
C HIS A 243 5.51 13.86 14.49
N THR A 244 5.26 13.01 13.49
CA THR A 244 4.46 11.79 13.65
C THR A 244 5.04 10.84 14.70
N ILE A 245 6.37 10.73 14.77
CA ILE A 245 7.06 9.86 15.73
C ILE A 245 7.43 10.55 17.05
N GLU A 246 7.02 11.81 17.25
CA GLU A 246 7.36 12.57 18.46
C GLU A 246 6.83 11.87 19.72
N GLY A 247 7.73 11.61 20.67
CA GLY A 247 7.43 10.85 21.90
C GLY A 247 7.30 9.33 21.71
N LEU A 248 7.54 8.80 20.51
CA LEU A 248 7.67 7.36 20.28
C LEU A 248 9.13 6.94 20.46
N ASN A 249 9.35 5.80 21.12
CA ASN A 249 10.68 5.29 21.43
C ASN A 249 11.25 4.46 20.26
N PHE A 250 11.52 5.08 19.13
CA PHE A 250 12.15 4.44 17.98
C PHE A 250 13.60 4.88 17.82
N LYS A 251 14.49 3.93 17.52
CA LYS A 251 15.78 4.25 16.88
C LYS A 251 15.53 4.45 15.39
N VAL A 252 16.03 5.55 14.83
CA VAL A 252 15.77 5.92 13.43
C VAL A 252 17.07 5.99 12.62
N GLU A 253 17.10 5.30 11.49
CA GLU A 253 18.10 5.47 10.43
C GLU A 253 17.42 6.13 9.22
N ALA A 254 18.00 7.21 8.69
CA ALA A 254 17.41 7.97 7.58
C ALA A 254 18.24 7.81 6.30
N PHE A 255 17.55 7.66 5.17
CA PHE A 255 18.13 7.42 3.85
C PHE A 255 17.51 8.38 2.82
N THR A 256 18.33 8.85 1.87
CA THR A 256 17.87 9.76 0.80
C THR A 256 18.22 9.18 -0.56
N PHE A 257 17.22 9.12 -1.43
CA PHE A 257 17.30 8.70 -2.82
C PHE A 257 16.79 9.82 -3.75
N PRO A 258 17.03 9.75 -5.07
CA PRO A 258 16.69 10.84 -6.00
C PRO A 258 15.22 11.30 -5.98
N THR A 259 14.28 10.40 -5.67
CA THR A 259 12.83 10.68 -5.66
C THR A 259 12.13 10.14 -4.41
N GLU A 260 12.87 9.66 -3.41
CA GLU A 260 12.31 9.01 -2.23
C GLU A 260 13.21 9.26 -1.01
N ILE A 261 12.62 9.58 0.14
CA ILE A 261 13.32 9.55 1.43
C ILE A 261 12.73 8.41 2.24
N ALA A 262 13.58 7.68 2.96
CA ALA A 262 13.18 6.52 3.74
C ALA A 262 13.73 6.60 5.15
N PHE A 263 13.00 6.01 6.09
CA PHE A 263 13.35 5.94 7.51
C PHE A 263 13.16 4.50 7.96
N LEU A 264 14.22 3.86 8.45
CA LEU A 264 14.12 2.58 9.15
C LEU A 264 13.96 2.87 10.64
N LEU A 265 12.82 2.48 11.19
CA LEU A 265 12.50 2.57 12.60
C LEU A 265 12.75 1.21 13.23
N SER A 266 13.44 1.17 14.38
CA SER A 266 13.65 -0.05 15.16
C SER A 266 13.14 0.16 16.58
N ARG A 267 12.44 -0.84 17.12
CA ARG A 267 11.94 -0.86 18.50
C ARG A 267 13.02 -1.20 19.52
#